data_AF-A0A1E4FAP4-F1
#
_entry.id   AF-A0A1E4FAP4-F1
#
_cell.length_a   1.000
_cell.length_b   1.000
_cell.length_c   1.000
_cell.angle_alpha   90.00
_cell.angle_beta   90.00
_cell.angle_gamma   90.00
#
_symmetry.space_group_name_H-M   'P 1'
#
loop_
_entity.id
_entity.type
_entity.pdbx_description
1 polymer ?
#
loop_
_entity_poly.entity_id
_entity_poly.type
_entity_poly.pdbx_seq_one_letter_code
_entity_poly.pdbx_strand_id
1 'polypeptide(L)'
;MRKILTALCFCGCVWAEGPNRASQVLTPAIAQKVLGGPAKASPHNKMADTMTGPIWVSNANYSLSGGRSVSLLIRHAASKDEASSIFASSKVSFKGVDVPGLGVPAYRTTTPAQLNVLKGANWLIISVGTFKKPEEAGQLKAAKAILPGVKE
;
A
#
# COMPACT_ATOMS: atom_id res chain seq x y z
N MET A 1 1.66 62.79 9.79
CA MET A 1 2.18 61.76 8.86
C MET A 1 1.66 60.39 9.30
N ARG A 2 0.65 59.84 8.62
CA ARG A 2 0.04 58.54 8.96
C ARG A 2 0.78 57.44 8.20
N LYS A 3 1.41 56.51 8.93
CA LYS A 3 2.02 55.30 8.36
C LYS A 3 0.91 54.23 8.26
N ILE A 4 0.50 53.92 7.04
CA ILE A 4 -0.44 52.82 6.76
C ILE A 4 0.39 51.53 6.70
N LEU A 5 0.16 50.63 7.65
CA LEU A 5 0.73 49.28 7.66
C LEU A 5 -0.09 48.42 6.69
N THR A 6 0.50 48.03 5.56
CA THR A 6 -0.08 47.05 4.64
C THR A 6 0.21 45.65 5.18
N ALA A 7 -0.80 44.98 5.71
CA ALA A 7 -0.71 43.57 6.08
C ALA A 7 -0.90 42.69 4.84
N LEU A 8 0.19 42.06 4.37
CA LEU A 8 0.16 40.99 3.38
C LEU A 8 -0.37 39.72 4.06
N CYS A 9 -1.65 39.41 3.84
CA CYS A 9 -2.23 38.14 4.23
C CYS A 9 -1.78 37.07 3.22
N PHE A 10 -0.70 36.34 3.54
CA PHE A 10 -0.33 35.12 2.82
C PHE A 10 -1.35 34.02 3.16
N CYS A 11 -2.38 33.87 2.33
CA CYS A 11 -3.17 32.65 2.26
C CYS A 11 -2.28 31.53 1.69
N GLY A 12 -1.47 30.91 2.55
CA GLY A 12 -0.84 29.64 2.23
C GLY A 12 -1.92 28.57 2.15
N CYS A 13 -2.21 28.07 0.94
CA CYS A 13 -2.89 26.79 0.79
C CYS A 13 -2.01 25.73 1.46
N VAL A 14 -2.30 25.40 2.72
CA VAL A 14 -1.75 24.23 3.38
C VAL A 14 -2.39 23.03 2.70
N TRP A 15 -1.72 22.49 1.68
CA TRP A 15 -1.99 21.14 1.22
C TRP A 15 -1.71 20.26 2.44
N ALA A 16 -2.75 19.67 3.01
CA ALA A 16 -2.61 18.71 4.09
C ALA A 16 -1.96 17.44 3.51
N GLU A 17 -0.64 17.48 3.33
CA GLU A 17 0.19 16.34 2.93
C GLU A 17 0.33 15.40 4.13
N GLY A 18 -0.74 14.66 4.40
CA GLY A 18 -0.72 13.53 5.33
C GLY A 18 -0.16 12.28 4.67
N PRO A 19 0.53 11.40 5.40
CA PRO A 19 0.95 10.10 4.86
C PRO A 19 -0.29 9.31 4.39
N ASN A 20 -0.23 8.75 3.19
CA ASN A 20 -1.32 7.90 2.70
C ASN A 20 -1.58 6.69 3.60
N ARG A 21 -2.78 6.10 3.47
CA ARG A 21 -3.19 4.95 4.30
C ARG A 21 -2.20 3.78 4.20
N ALA A 22 -1.66 3.51 3.01
CA ALA A 22 -0.69 2.45 2.80
C ALA A 22 0.64 2.72 3.52
N SER A 23 1.11 3.96 3.60
CA SER A 23 2.37 4.31 4.29
C SER A 23 2.23 4.38 5.80
N GLN A 24 1.00 4.53 6.31
CA GLN A 24 0.67 4.35 7.73
C GLN A 24 0.76 2.87 8.15
N VAL A 25 0.51 1.93 7.24
CA VAL A 25 0.58 0.48 7.54
C VAL A 25 1.92 -0.12 7.16
N LEU A 26 2.43 0.15 5.94
CA LEU A 26 3.79 -0.21 5.54
C LEU A 26 4.75 0.86 6.04
N THR A 27 5.15 0.73 7.30
CA THR A 27 6.07 1.68 7.96
C THR A 27 7.52 1.43 7.54
N PRO A 28 8.44 2.41 7.76
CA PRO A 28 9.87 2.20 7.56
C PRO A 28 10.41 1.01 8.37
N ALA A 29 9.92 0.81 9.60
CA ALA A 29 10.34 -0.29 10.45
C ALA A 29 9.92 -1.66 9.89
N ILE A 30 8.68 -1.77 9.37
CA ILE A 30 8.22 -2.99 8.69
C ILE A 30 9.06 -3.23 7.42
N ALA A 31 9.30 -2.18 6.63
CA ALA A 31 10.10 -2.28 5.42
C ALA A 31 11.53 -2.75 5.72
N GLN A 32 12.20 -2.17 6.71
CA GLN A 32 13.53 -2.59 7.15
C GLN A 32 13.55 -4.04 7.64
N LYS A 33 12.55 -4.47 8.41
CA LYS A 33 12.42 -5.86 8.87
C LYS A 33 12.22 -6.83 7.70
N VAL A 34 11.44 -6.47 6.70
CA VAL A 34 11.20 -7.32 5.51
C VAL A 34 12.45 -7.38 4.63
N LEU A 35 13.05 -6.23 4.33
CA LEU A 35 14.17 -6.11 3.41
C LEU A 35 15.52 -6.48 4.04
N GLY A 36 15.65 -6.45 5.37
CA GLY A 36 16.88 -6.80 6.08
C GLY A 36 17.96 -5.72 6.02
N GLY A 37 17.57 -4.46 5.85
CA GLY A 37 18.52 -3.33 5.81
C GLY A 37 17.82 -1.97 5.74
N PRO A 38 18.60 -0.86 5.77
CA PRO A 38 18.05 0.49 5.69
C PRO A 38 17.31 0.73 4.38
N ALA A 39 15.99 0.89 4.46
CA ALA A 39 15.13 1.07 3.31
C ALA A 39 14.79 2.56 3.10
N LYS A 40 14.90 3.03 1.85
CA LYS A 40 14.52 4.38 1.44
C LYS A 40 13.04 4.42 1.06
N ALA A 41 12.29 5.34 1.65
CA ALA A 41 10.89 5.58 1.29
C ALA A 41 10.77 6.21 -0.11
N SER A 42 9.77 5.77 -0.86
CA SER A 42 9.36 6.44 -2.10
C SER A 42 8.71 7.81 -1.78
N PRO A 43 8.91 8.85 -2.62
CA PRO A 43 8.16 10.10 -2.50
C PRO A 43 6.64 9.90 -2.50
N HIS A 44 6.16 8.88 -3.23
CA HIS A 44 4.73 8.54 -3.30
C HIS A 44 4.11 8.20 -1.94
N ASN A 45 4.91 7.82 -0.93
CA ASN A 45 4.40 7.51 0.41
C ASN A 45 3.79 8.73 1.13
N LYS A 46 4.09 9.95 0.64
CA LYS A 46 3.57 11.23 1.15
C LYS A 46 2.42 11.78 0.30
N MET A 47 2.16 11.19 -0.87
CA MET A 47 1.05 11.63 -1.71
C MET A 47 -0.27 11.17 -1.10
N ALA A 48 -1.31 11.99 -1.24
CA ALA A 48 -2.66 11.63 -0.82
C ALA A 48 -3.19 10.41 -1.61
N ASP A 49 -4.15 9.72 -1.00
CA ASP A 49 -4.85 8.63 -1.66
C ASP A 49 -5.68 9.13 -2.85
N THR A 50 -5.76 8.31 -3.90
CA THR A 50 -6.69 8.56 -5.01
C THR A 50 -8.09 8.16 -4.57
N MET A 51 -9.06 9.07 -4.69
CA MET A 51 -10.44 8.89 -4.22
C MET A 51 -11.43 8.97 -5.38
N THR A 52 -12.47 8.12 -5.36
CA THR A 52 -13.62 8.19 -6.27
C THR A 52 -14.88 7.78 -5.51
N GLY A 53 -15.58 8.75 -4.93
CA GLY A 53 -16.67 8.47 -3.99
C GLY A 53 -16.17 7.71 -2.76
N PRO A 54 -16.80 6.58 -2.38
CA PRO A 54 -16.35 5.75 -1.25
C PRO A 54 -15.11 4.89 -1.58
N ILE A 55 -14.76 4.75 -2.86
CA ILE A 55 -13.64 3.93 -3.33
C ILE A 55 -12.36 4.73 -3.21
N TRP A 56 -11.28 4.08 -2.76
CA TRP A 56 -9.96 4.70 -2.75
C TRP A 56 -8.82 3.73 -3.04
N VAL A 57 -7.71 4.30 -3.51
CA VAL A 57 -6.48 3.58 -3.79
C VAL A 57 -5.33 4.27 -3.06
N SER A 58 -4.56 3.48 -2.34
CA SER A 58 -3.43 3.94 -1.54
C SER A 58 -2.18 3.11 -1.84
N ASN A 59 -1.01 3.74 -1.96
CA ASN A 59 0.22 3.00 -2.25
C ASN A 59 1.42 3.49 -1.43
N ALA A 60 2.23 2.52 -0.99
CA ALA A 60 3.50 2.77 -0.33
C ALA A 60 4.58 1.84 -0.87
N ASN A 61 5.80 2.35 -0.97
CA ASN A 61 6.96 1.59 -1.43
C ASN A 61 8.23 2.00 -0.69
N TYR A 62 9.07 1.01 -0.41
CA TYR A 62 10.40 1.19 0.17
C TYR A 62 11.40 0.33 -0.60
N SER A 63 12.61 0.83 -0.79
CA SER A 63 13.65 0.12 -1.54
C SER A 63 15.02 0.19 -0.87
N LEU A 64 15.84 -0.83 -1.14
CA LEU A 64 17.27 -0.82 -0.84
C LEU A 64 18.06 -0.20 -1.99
N SER A 65 19.27 0.28 -1.72
CA SER A 65 20.29 0.57 -2.73
C SER A 65 20.69 -0.74 -3.42
N GLY A 66 20.11 -1.01 -4.59
CA GLY A 66 20.20 -2.32 -5.25
C GLY A 66 18.89 -2.76 -5.93
N GLY A 67 17.82 -1.99 -5.76
CA GLY A 67 16.57 -2.15 -6.53
C GLY A 67 15.60 -3.18 -5.97
N ARG A 68 15.99 -3.94 -4.93
CA ARG A 68 15.08 -4.76 -4.15
C ARG A 68 14.14 -3.85 -3.35
N SER A 69 12.83 -4.10 -3.44
CA SER A 69 11.81 -3.29 -2.79
C SER A 69 10.75 -4.12 -2.08
N VAL A 70 9.97 -3.45 -1.23
CA VAL A 70 8.67 -3.90 -0.74
C VAL A 70 7.65 -2.83 -1.09
N SER A 71 6.55 -3.23 -1.71
CA SER A 71 5.43 -2.37 -2.04
C SER A 71 4.12 -2.92 -1.48
N LEU A 72 3.25 -1.99 -1.13
CA LEU A 72 1.87 -2.23 -0.73
C LEU A 72 0.97 -1.31 -1.56
N LEU A 73 0.02 -1.91 -2.27
CA LEU A 73 -1.13 -1.21 -2.83
C LEU A 73 -2.37 -1.66 -2.05
N ILE A 74 -3.19 -0.73 -1.63
CA ILE A 74 -4.50 -0.99 -1.02
C ILE A 74 -5.55 -0.44 -1.97
N ARG A 75 -6.48 -1.31 -2.39
CA ARG A 75 -7.70 -0.94 -3.10
C ARG A 75 -8.87 -1.15 -2.15
N HIS A 76 -9.55 -0.06 -1.81
CA HIS A 76 -10.73 -0.11 -0.95
C HIS A 76 -11.99 0.02 -1.78
N ALA A 77 -12.91 -0.92 -1.60
CA ALA A 77 -14.22 -0.90 -2.26
C ALA A 77 -15.26 -0.20 -1.37
N ALA A 78 -16.45 0.07 -1.91
CA ALA A 78 -17.53 0.68 -1.13
C ALA A 78 -18.07 -0.27 -0.04
N SER A 79 -17.89 -1.58 -0.20
CA SER A 79 -18.33 -2.60 0.75
C SER A 79 -17.42 -3.83 0.77
N LYS A 80 -17.58 -4.67 1.80
CA LYS A 80 -16.88 -5.97 1.91
C LYS A 80 -17.27 -6.91 0.76
N ASP A 81 -18.53 -6.90 0.33
CA ASP A 81 -19.03 -7.76 -0.74
C ASP A 81 -18.46 -7.35 -2.10
N GLU A 82 -18.39 -6.05 -2.37
CA GLU A 82 -17.79 -5.52 -3.59
C GLU A 82 -16.28 -5.87 -3.63
N ALA A 83 -15.55 -5.66 -2.53
CA ALA A 83 -14.15 -6.04 -2.44
C ALA A 83 -13.94 -7.54 -2.69
N SER A 84 -14.81 -8.38 -2.10
CA SER A 84 -14.78 -9.84 -2.28
C SER A 84 -15.03 -10.26 -3.73
N SER A 85 -16.02 -9.64 -4.38
CA SER A 85 -16.35 -9.90 -5.78
C SER A 85 -15.19 -9.54 -6.72
N ILE A 86 -14.63 -8.34 -6.55
CA ILE A 86 -13.47 -7.88 -7.35
C ILE A 86 -12.26 -8.78 -7.11
N PHE A 87 -11.99 -9.13 -5.86
CA PHE A 87 -10.88 -10.01 -5.48
C PHE A 87 -11.00 -11.40 -6.12
N ALA A 88 -12.19 -12.00 -6.07
CA ALA A 88 -12.46 -13.31 -6.66
C ALA A 88 -12.36 -13.27 -8.20
N SER A 89 -12.95 -12.25 -8.83
CA SER A 89 -12.84 -12.03 -10.28
C SER A 89 -11.38 -11.89 -10.71
N SER A 90 -10.60 -11.08 -9.99
CA SER A 90 -9.18 -10.88 -10.25
C SER A 90 -8.37 -12.18 -10.11
N LYS A 91 -8.66 -13.00 -9.09
CA LYS A 91 -8.03 -14.32 -8.93
C LYS A 91 -8.23 -15.18 -10.18
N VAL A 92 -9.45 -15.23 -10.71
CA VAL A 92 -9.76 -16.01 -11.94
C VAL A 92 -8.99 -15.45 -13.14
N SER A 93 -9.05 -14.13 -13.37
CA SER A 93 -8.40 -13.48 -14.52
C SER A 93 -6.89 -13.69 -14.54
N PHE A 94 -6.24 -13.69 -13.38
CA PHE A 94 -4.78 -13.88 -13.26
C PHE A 94 -4.37 -15.32 -12.94
N LYS A 95 -5.30 -16.28 -12.99
CA LYS A 95 -5.06 -17.69 -12.64
C LYS A 95 -4.37 -17.84 -11.28
N GLY A 96 -4.84 -17.06 -10.30
CA GLY A 96 -4.24 -16.96 -8.98
C GLY A 96 -4.34 -18.26 -8.18
N VAL A 97 -3.27 -18.63 -7.50
CA VAL A 97 -3.17 -19.82 -6.65
C VAL A 97 -3.38 -19.43 -5.19
N ASP A 98 -4.23 -20.16 -4.47
CA ASP A 98 -4.49 -19.88 -3.05
C ASP A 98 -3.24 -19.96 -2.18
N VAL A 99 -3.17 -19.06 -1.20
CA VAL A 99 -2.06 -18.97 -0.24
C VAL A 99 -2.64 -19.14 1.18
N PRO A 100 -2.50 -20.33 1.79
CA PRO A 100 -3.03 -20.57 3.13
C PRO A 100 -2.17 -19.92 4.23
N GLY A 101 -2.69 -19.86 5.45
CA GLY A 101 -1.92 -19.52 6.66
C GLY A 101 -1.82 -18.03 7.03
N LEU A 102 -2.61 -17.16 6.39
CA LEU A 102 -2.72 -15.74 6.74
C LEU A 102 -3.97 -15.40 7.59
N GLY A 103 -4.88 -16.36 7.81
CA GLY A 103 -6.14 -16.15 8.53
C GLY A 103 -7.19 -15.34 7.76
N VAL A 104 -6.88 -14.94 6.53
CA VAL A 104 -7.74 -14.20 5.61
C VAL A 104 -7.56 -14.75 4.19
N PRO A 105 -8.54 -14.56 3.27
CA PRO A 105 -8.39 -15.00 1.89
C PRO A 105 -7.17 -14.35 1.22
N ALA A 106 -6.35 -15.18 0.58
CA ALA A 106 -5.16 -14.73 -0.12
C ALA A 106 -4.86 -15.63 -1.33
N TYR A 107 -4.33 -15.04 -2.40
CA TYR A 107 -3.82 -15.76 -3.56
C TYR A 107 -2.56 -15.11 -4.11
N ARG A 108 -1.79 -15.86 -4.89
CA ARG A 108 -0.59 -15.39 -5.59
C ARG A 108 -0.79 -15.45 -7.10
N THR A 109 -0.28 -14.44 -7.80
CA THR A 109 -0.18 -14.39 -9.26
C THR A 109 1.25 -14.62 -9.72
N THR A 110 1.45 -15.12 -10.93
CA THR A 110 2.79 -15.33 -11.52
C THR A 110 3.31 -14.08 -12.24
N THR A 111 2.42 -13.38 -12.98
CA THR A 111 2.79 -12.21 -13.78
C THR A 111 1.70 -11.12 -13.68
N PRO A 112 1.98 -9.97 -13.03
CA PRO A 112 3.13 -9.73 -12.16
C PRO A 112 3.13 -10.67 -10.94
N ALA A 113 4.30 -11.00 -10.41
CA ALA A 113 4.42 -11.88 -9.25
C ALA A 113 4.08 -11.14 -7.95
N GLN A 114 2.87 -11.35 -7.43
CA GLN A 114 2.30 -10.57 -6.33
C GLN A 114 1.47 -11.44 -5.40
N LEU A 115 1.48 -11.10 -4.11
CA LEU A 115 0.56 -11.66 -3.12
C LEU A 115 -0.63 -10.73 -2.97
N ASN A 116 -1.82 -11.26 -3.19
CA ASN A 116 -3.10 -10.58 -3.06
C ASN A 116 -3.79 -11.06 -1.79
N VAL A 117 -4.24 -10.14 -0.94
CA VAL A 117 -4.89 -10.45 0.34
C VAL A 117 -6.15 -9.62 0.51
N LEU A 118 -7.24 -10.24 0.95
CA LEU A 118 -8.51 -9.57 1.21
C LEU A 118 -8.75 -9.44 2.71
N LYS A 119 -8.99 -8.22 3.20
CA LYS A 119 -9.35 -7.95 4.60
C LYS A 119 -10.43 -6.88 4.68
N GLY A 120 -11.64 -7.27 5.09
CA GLY A 120 -12.80 -6.37 5.10
C GLY A 120 -13.07 -5.83 3.69
N ALA A 121 -13.21 -4.52 3.55
CA ALA A 121 -13.38 -3.86 2.26
C ALA A 121 -12.04 -3.56 1.54
N ASN A 122 -10.91 -4.01 2.09
CA ASN A 122 -9.58 -3.72 1.55
C ASN A 122 -9.00 -4.94 0.82
N TRP A 123 -8.65 -4.75 -0.45
CA TRP A 123 -7.82 -5.65 -1.22
C TRP A 123 -6.38 -5.12 -1.26
N LEU A 124 -5.48 -5.85 -0.61
CA LEU A 124 -4.06 -5.54 -0.52
C LEU A 124 -3.31 -6.30 -1.62
N ILE A 125 -2.40 -5.62 -2.29
CA ILE A 125 -1.47 -6.21 -3.26
C ILE A 125 -0.05 -5.93 -2.77
N ILE A 126 0.69 -7.00 -2.47
CA ILE A 126 2.00 -6.97 -1.83
C ILE A 126 3.03 -7.55 -2.77
N SER A 127 4.09 -6.78 -3.04
CA SER A 127 5.25 -7.26 -3.80
C SER A 127 6.52 -7.09 -2.96
N VAL A 128 7.41 -8.08 -3.02
CA VAL A 128 8.75 -8.02 -2.42
C VAL A 128 9.75 -8.60 -3.41
N GLY A 129 10.93 -8.00 -3.50
CA GLY A 129 12.01 -8.45 -4.38
C GLY A 129 12.31 -7.44 -5.48
N THR A 130 12.75 -7.94 -6.63
CA THR A 130 12.89 -7.15 -7.86
C THR A 130 11.89 -7.66 -8.90
N PHE A 131 11.61 -6.88 -9.95
CA PHE A 131 10.74 -7.34 -11.04
C PHE A 131 11.19 -8.68 -11.65
N LYS A 132 12.51 -8.88 -11.79
CA LYS A 132 13.10 -10.11 -12.34
C LYS A 132 13.19 -11.26 -11.33
N LYS A 133 13.18 -10.96 -10.03
CA LYS A 133 13.36 -11.91 -8.93
C LYS A 133 12.38 -11.57 -7.81
N PRO A 134 11.10 -11.93 -7.94
CA PRO A 134 10.12 -11.77 -6.87
C PRO A 134 10.43 -12.72 -5.72
N GLU A 135 10.07 -12.33 -4.50
CA GLU A 135 10.38 -13.06 -3.28
C GLU A 135 9.12 -13.46 -2.53
N GLU A 136 8.63 -14.67 -2.78
CA GLU A 136 7.40 -15.18 -2.16
C GLU A 136 7.44 -15.21 -0.63
N ALA A 137 8.56 -15.66 -0.07
CA ALA A 137 8.77 -15.65 1.38
C ALA A 137 8.79 -14.22 1.95
N GLY A 138 9.35 -13.27 1.18
CA GLY A 138 9.32 -11.85 1.51
C GLY A 138 7.91 -11.29 1.51
N GLN A 139 7.09 -11.63 0.51
CA GLN A 139 5.68 -11.23 0.43
C GLN A 139 4.87 -11.73 1.63
N LEU A 140 5.04 -13.01 2.02
CA LEU A 140 4.38 -13.58 3.19
C LEU A 140 4.82 -12.90 4.49
N LYS A 141 6.13 -12.63 4.64
CA LYS A 141 6.67 -11.90 5.78
C LYS A 141 6.09 -10.50 5.88
N ALA A 142 5.98 -9.79 4.75
CA ALA A 142 5.36 -8.47 4.68
C ALA A 142 3.87 -8.53 5.05
N ALA A 143 3.10 -9.46 4.47
CA ALA A 143 1.68 -9.62 4.77
C ALA A 143 1.41 -9.83 6.26
N LYS A 144 2.16 -10.73 6.92
CA LYS A 144 2.04 -10.98 8.36
C LYS A 144 2.34 -9.75 9.22
N ALA A 145 3.24 -8.87 8.77
CA ALA A 145 3.57 -7.63 9.48
C ALA A 145 2.55 -6.51 9.24
N ILE A 146 1.94 -6.46 8.05
CA ILE A 146 1.01 -5.43 7.60
C ILE A 146 -0.40 -5.67 8.13
N LEU A 147 -0.89 -6.92 8.05
CA LEU A 147 -2.28 -7.28 8.33
C LEU A 147 -2.83 -6.79 9.69
N PRO A 148 -2.06 -6.82 10.80
CA PRO A 148 -2.54 -6.29 12.08
C PRO A 148 -2.87 -4.79 12.06
N GLY A 149 -2.21 -4.01 11.19
CA GLY A 149 -2.42 -2.56 11.08
C GLY A 149 -3.56 -2.15 10.14
N VAL A 150 -4.14 -3.09 9.38
CA VAL A 150 -5.23 -2.80 8.45
C VAL A 150 -6.57 -2.91 9.15
N LYS A 151 -7.34 -1.81 9.18
CA LYS A 151 -8.71 -1.78 9.72
C LYS A 151 -9.69 -2.39 8.71
N GLU A 152 -10.71 -3.08 9.22
CA GLU A 152 -11.76 -3.70 8.39
C GLU A 152 -12.82 -2.72 7.89
#